data_AF-A0A7Y8I6S1-F1
#
_entry.id   AF-A0A7Y8I6S1-F1
#
_cell.length_a   1.000
_cell.length_b   1.000
_cell.length_c   1.000
_cell.angle_alpha   90.00
_cell.angle_beta   90.00
_cell.angle_gamma   90.00
#
_symmetry.space_group_name_H-M   'P 1'
#
loop_
_entity.id
_entity.type
_entity.pdbx_description
1 polymer ?
#
loop_
_entity_poly.entity_id
_entity_poly.type
_entity_poly.pdbx_seq_one_letter_code
_entity_poly.pdbx_strand_id
1 'polypeptide(L)'
;MRELFQFLAGRSISAPGAEITEYEIAARVFGRGEDFDPSESNVVRVAVRQLRSKLKEYFEEAGAGEKWIVEFPKGGYELHFISRSESTSLPSANRTGEFRWKRIAAALGVLVVLLAAALLWTASHPRVDARSNPSAFLPRIIQTFGGPVQVIAADSAYVLIRHFGAIPLDVEDYESGRYTRLVKPEELPPRTRDLWQALQTRQYLNIADVNIAYRLAAELYPDPPLLRMAKHLRARDFRAGNYVILGSGSSNPWHLLFRDQLNFYYECEPARPVHIRNRNPRP
;
A
#
# COMPACT_ATOMS: atom_id res chain seq x y z
N MET A 1 -11.53 -15.47 45.65
CA MET A 1 -11.24 -16.63 44.77
C MET A 1 -11.92 -17.92 45.24
N ARG A 2 -11.87 -18.30 46.53
CA ARG A 2 -12.60 -19.48 47.04
C ARG A 2 -14.12 -19.41 46.81
N GLU A 3 -14.71 -18.24 47.05
CA GLU A 3 -16.15 -17.98 46.82
C GLU A 3 -16.55 -18.16 45.35
N LEU A 4 -15.71 -17.72 44.40
CA LEU A 4 -15.94 -17.92 42.97
C LEU A 4 -15.98 -19.41 42.60
N PHE A 5 -15.00 -20.18 43.07
CA PHE A 5 -14.96 -21.62 42.81
C PHE A 5 -16.15 -22.34 43.42
N GLN A 6 -16.52 -22.04 44.67
CA GLN A 6 -17.68 -22.65 45.33
C GLN A 6 -18.99 -22.31 44.61
N PHE A 7 -19.16 -21.06 44.17
CA PHE A 7 -20.34 -20.65 43.41
C PHE A 7 -20.46 -21.41 42.09
N LEU A 8 -19.38 -21.46 41.30
CA LEU A 8 -19.37 -22.17 40.02
C LEU A 8 -19.53 -23.69 40.19
N ALA A 9 -18.87 -24.27 41.19
CA ALA A 9 -18.99 -25.71 41.49
C ALA A 9 -20.41 -26.06 41.93
N GLY A 10 -20.99 -25.28 42.84
CA GLY A 10 -22.37 -25.46 43.28
C GLY A 10 -23.37 -25.35 42.14
N ARG A 11 -23.23 -24.33 41.27
CA ARG A 11 -24.09 -24.17 40.09
C ARG A 11 -23.95 -25.32 39.10
N SER A 12 -22.71 -25.75 38.80
CA SER A 12 -22.44 -26.82 37.83
C SER A 12 -22.94 -28.19 38.34
N ILE A 13 -22.94 -28.41 39.66
CA ILE A 13 -23.46 -29.64 40.27
C ILE A 13 -25.00 -29.62 40.38
N SER A 14 -25.59 -28.49 40.77
CA SER A 14 -27.04 -28.38 40.99
C SER A 14 -27.86 -28.22 39.70
N ALA A 15 -27.29 -27.63 38.65
CA ALA A 15 -27.96 -27.44 37.36
C ALA A 15 -26.95 -27.57 36.19
N PRO A 16 -26.56 -28.82 35.82
CA PRO A 16 -25.62 -29.07 34.72
C PRO A 16 -26.16 -28.51 33.38
N GLY A 17 -25.33 -27.78 32.64
CA GLY A 17 -25.67 -27.20 31.34
C GLY A 17 -26.50 -25.90 31.38
N ALA A 18 -26.81 -25.36 32.57
CA ALA A 18 -27.42 -24.04 32.68
C ALA A 18 -26.38 -22.95 32.39
N GLU A 19 -26.73 -21.97 31.54
CA GLU A 19 -25.83 -20.89 31.18
C GLU A 19 -25.59 -19.96 32.37
N ILE A 20 -24.35 -19.91 32.85
CA ILE A 20 -23.92 -19.00 33.92
C ILE A 20 -23.42 -17.71 33.27
N THR A 21 -24.09 -16.60 33.53
CA THR A 21 -23.73 -15.29 32.94
C THR A 21 -22.72 -14.52 33.79
N GLU A 22 -21.95 -13.63 33.15
CA GLU A 22 -20.98 -12.75 33.85
C GLU A 22 -21.67 -11.86 34.89
N TYR A 23 -22.87 -11.39 34.58
CA TYR A 23 -23.68 -10.57 35.47
C TYR A 23 -24.04 -11.31 36.76
N GLU A 24 -24.46 -12.58 36.65
CA GLU A 24 -24.81 -13.39 37.82
C GLU A 24 -23.60 -13.62 38.74
N ILE A 25 -22.42 -13.86 38.15
CA ILE A 25 -21.17 -14.02 38.90
C ILE A 25 -20.78 -12.70 39.57
N ALA A 26 -20.88 -11.57 38.87
CA ALA A 26 -20.60 -10.24 39.42
C ALA A 26 -21.52 -9.88 40.59
N ALA A 27 -22.80 -10.18 40.48
CA ALA A 27 -23.80 -9.93 41.52
C ALA A 27 -23.56 -10.80 42.76
N ARG A 28 -23.40 -12.12 42.59
CA ARG A 28 -23.35 -13.08 43.71
C ARG A 28 -21.98 -13.27 44.34
N VAL A 29 -20.89 -13.09 43.58
CA VAL A 29 -19.52 -13.32 44.06
C VAL A 29 -18.78 -12.01 44.32
N PHE A 30 -19.04 -10.97 43.52
CA PHE A 30 -18.33 -9.69 43.65
C PHE A 30 -19.19 -8.59 44.29
N GLY A 31 -20.48 -8.85 44.55
CA GLY A 31 -21.40 -7.92 45.20
C GLY A 31 -21.74 -6.67 44.37
N ARG A 32 -21.58 -6.72 43.04
CA ARG A 32 -21.70 -5.55 42.15
C ARG A 32 -23.01 -5.51 41.34
N GLY A 33 -24.10 -6.01 41.93
CA GLY A 33 -25.33 -6.39 41.24
C GLY A 33 -25.87 -5.42 40.18
N GLU A 34 -26.25 -4.18 40.54
CA GLU A 34 -27.05 -3.33 39.64
C GLU A 34 -26.22 -2.45 38.69
N ASP A 35 -24.96 -2.14 39.04
CA ASP A 35 -24.09 -1.25 38.27
C ASP A 35 -23.01 -1.99 37.45
N PHE A 36 -23.08 -3.32 37.33
CA PHE A 36 -22.08 -4.11 36.62
C PHE A 36 -22.37 -4.21 35.12
N ASP A 37 -21.55 -3.54 34.31
CA ASP A 37 -21.46 -3.77 32.87
C ASP A 37 -20.30 -4.73 32.51
N PRO A 38 -20.58 -5.91 31.94
CA PRO A 38 -19.56 -6.85 31.41
C PRO A 38 -18.63 -6.27 30.33
N SER A 39 -19.03 -5.16 29.69
CA SER A 39 -18.25 -4.45 28.67
C SER A 39 -17.21 -3.53 29.28
N GLU A 40 -17.53 -2.91 30.41
CA GLU A 40 -16.66 -1.94 31.10
C GLU A 40 -15.82 -2.58 32.22
N SER A 41 -16.26 -3.71 32.78
CA SER A 41 -15.60 -4.37 33.91
C SER A 41 -15.13 -5.77 33.58
N ASN A 42 -13.81 -5.97 33.55
CA ASN A 42 -13.19 -7.27 33.26
C ASN A 42 -12.97 -8.16 34.51
N VAL A 43 -13.47 -7.75 35.68
CA VAL A 43 -13.16 -8.38 36.97
C VAL A 43 -13.51 -9.87 36.99
N VAL A 44 -14.67 -10.24 36.43
CA VAL A 44 -15.12 -11.64 36.33
C VAL A 44 -14.19 -12.45 35.42
N ARG A 45 -13.87 -11.93 34.23
CA ARG A 45 -12.99 -12.60 33.24
C ARG A 45 -11.59 -12.82 33.78
N VAL A 46 -11.03 -11.84 34.49
CA VAL A 46 -9.71 -11.92 35.12
C VAL A 46 -9.72 -12.97 36.23
N ALA A 47 -10.73 -12.96 37.11
CA ALA A 47 -10.83 -13.92 38.21
C ALA A 47 -11.03 -15.37 37.70
N VAL A 48 -11.81 -15.56 36.63
CA VAL A 48 -12.01 -16.87 35.99
C VAL A 48 -10.73 -17.36 35.33
N ARG A 49 -9.96 -16.48 34.66
CA ARG A 49 -8.66 -16.86 34.10
C ARG A 49 -7.67 -17.27 35.17
N GLN A 50 -7.63 -16.55 36.30
CA GLN A 50 -6.78 -16.90 37.44
C GLN A 50 -7.20 -18.23 38.07
N LEU A 51 -8.50 -18.47 38.27
CA LEU A 51 -9.02 -19.73 38.80
C LEU A 51 -8.66 -20.90 37.88
N ARG A 52 -8.80 -20.75 36.55
CA ARG A 52 -8.40 -21.77 35.57
C ARG A 52 -6.91 -22.10 35.67
N SER A 53 -6.05 -21.09 35.80
CA SER A 53 -4.61 -21.29 35.94
C SER A 53 -4.27 -22.06 37.22
N LYS A 54 -4.87 -21.68 38.34
CA LYS A 54 -4.63 -22.32 39.64
C LYS A 54 -5.15 -23.75 39.72
N LEU A 55 -6.30 -24.04 39.10
CA LEU A 55 -6.82 -25.42 39.02
C LEU A 55 -5.90 -26.29 38.18
N LYS A 56 -5.42 -25.77 37.05
CA LYS A 56 -4.47 -26.48 36.19
C LYS A 56 -3.17 -26.80 36.95
N GLU A 57 -2.56 -25.80 37.57
CA GLU A 57 -1.34 -25.94 38.37
C GLU A 57 -1.53 -26.93 39.53
N TYR A 58 -2.64 -26.85 40.25
CA TYR A 58 -2.95 -27.76 41.35
C TYR A 58 -3.05 -29.22 40.90
N PHE A 59 -3.76 -29.52 39.81
CA PHE A 59 -3.90 -30.89 39.32
C PHE A 59 -2.68 -31.41 38.54
N GLU A 60 -1.77 -30.53 38.11
CA GLU A 60 -0.47 -30.90 37.55
C GLU A 60 0.57 -31.26 38.64
N GLU A 61 0.46 -30.66 39.83
CA GLU A 61 1.42 -30.84 40.93
C GLU A 61 0.84 -31.64 42.12
N ALA A 62 0.18 -30.97 43.06
CA ALA A 62 -0.22 -31.53 44.35
C ALA A 62 -1.44 -32.48 44.27
N GLY A 63 -2.36 -32.22 43.35
CA GLY A 63 -3.60 -32.95 43.12
C GLY A 63 -3.48 -34.08 42.08
N ALA A 64 -2.27 -34.41 41.62
CA ALA A 64 -2.05 -35.37 40.54
C ALA A 64 -2.61 -36.78 40.83
N GLY A 65 -2.79 -37.13 42.11
CA GLY A 65 -3.34 -38.40 42.58
C GLY A 65 -4.83 -38.38 42.97
N GLU A 66 -5.56 -37.27 42.81
CA GLU A 66 -6.96 -37.18 43.22
C GLU A 66 -7.90 -37.93 42.26
N LYS A 67 -8.97 -38.53 42.81
CA LYS A 67 -9.94 -39.35 42.06
C LYS A 67 -10.83 -38.52 41.12
N TRP A 68 -11.07 -37.27 41.48
CA TRP A 68 -11.93 -36.34 40.75
C TRP A 68 -11.10 -35.16 40.26
N ILE A 69 -11.17 -34.89 38.95
CA ILE A 69 -10.49 -33.75 38.33
C ILE A 69 -11.54 -32.71 38.00
N VAL A 70 -11.25 -31.45 38.35
CA VAL A 70 -12.11 -30.32 38.00
C VAL A 70 -11.49 -29.57 36.82
N GLU A 71 -12.13 -29.66 35.66
CA GLU A 71 -11.73 -28.95 34.45
C GLU A 71 -12.58 -27.69 34.26
N PHE A 72 -11.90 -26.59 33.91
CA PHE A 72 -12.57 -25.32 33.57
C PHE A 72 -12.41 -25.05 32.06
N PRO A 73 -13.37 -25.43 31.20
CA PRO A 73 -13.31 -25.23 29.75
C PRO A 73 -13.18 -23.75 29.36
N LYS A 74 -12.56 -23.49 28.20
CA LYS A 74 -12.43 -22.15 27.63
C LYS A 74 -13.77 -21.70 27.03
N GLY A 75 -14.12 -20.43 27.21
CA GLY A 75 -15.30 -19.83 26.57
C GLY A 75 -16.63 -20.01 27.32
N GLY A 76 -16.63 -20.72 28.45
CA GLY A 76 -17.79 -20.84 29.33
C GLY A 76 -17.43 -20.54 30.79
N TYR A 77 -18.45 -20.56 31.65
CA TYR A 77 -18.35 -20.36 33.10
C TYR A 77 -18.70 -21.62 33.91
N GLU A 78 -18.87 -22.76 33.25
CA GLU A 78 -19.20 -24.05 33.86
C GLU A 78 -17.95 -24.84 34.26
N LEU A 79 -18.02 -25.63 35.33
CA LEU A 79 -16.96 -26.54 35.78
C LEU A 79 -17.34 -27.99 35.47
N HIS A 80 -16.41 -28.74 34.88
CA HIS A 80 -16.60 -30.15 34.56
C HIS A 80 -15.88 -31.03 35.59
N PHE A 81 -16.59 -32.03 36.13
CA PHE A 81 -16.05 -32.96 37.11
C PHE A 81 -15.86 -34.33 36.45
N ILE A 82 -14.61 -34.75 36.27
CA ILE A 82 -14.25 -35.99 35.58
C ILE A 82 -13.73 -37.00 36.61
N SER A 83 -14.37 -38.18 36.70
CA SER A 83 -13.89 -39.31 37.51
C SER A 83 -12.79 -40.06 36.75
N ARG A 84 -11.63 -40.27 37.38
CA ARG A 84 -10.50 -40.98 36.75
C ARG A 84 -10.71 -42.51 36.67
N SER A 85 -11.73 -43.08 37.31
CA SER A 85 -11.80 -44.54 37.54
C SER A 85 -12.65 -45.39 36.57
N GLU A 86 -13.18 -44.87 35.46
CA GLU A 86 -13.91 -45.70 34.47
C GLU A 86 -13.66 -45.24 33.03
N SER A 87 -12.55 -45.70 32.44
CA SER A 87 -12.38 -45.69 30.98
C SER A 87 -12.04 -47.08 30.47
N THR A 88 -12.95 -48.02 30.70
CA THR A 88 -13.01 -49.28 29.93
C THR A 88 -14.46 -49.65 29.69
N SER A 89 -15.05 -49.04 28.65
CA SER A 89 -15.98 -49.71 27.72
C SER A 89 -16.51 -48.70 26.69
N LEU A 90 -16.19 -48.94 25.43
CA LEU A 90 -16.85 -48.36 24.25
C LEU A 90 -18.26 -48.99 24.12
N PRO A 91 -19.23 -48.30 23.48
CA PRO A 91 -19.46 -48.66 22.08
C PRO A 91 -19.84 -47.50 21.13
N SER A 92 -19.25 -47.61 19.93
CA SER A 92 -19.80 -47.32 18.59
C SER A 92 -20.38 -45.94 18.28
N ALA A 93 -19.60 -45.11 17.56
CA ALA A 93 -19.86 -44.73 16.16
C ALA A 93 -19.01 -43.51 15.75
N ASN A 94 -17.84 -43.76 15.16
CA ASN A 94 -17.49 -43.19 13.85
C ASN A 94 -16.09 -43.64 13.42
N ARG A 95 -16.07 -44.45 12.37
CA ARG A 95 -14.88 -44.65 11.54
C ARG A 95 -14.61 -43.34 10.79
N THR A 96 -13.83 -42.42 11.37
CA THR A 96 -13.36 -41.21 10.64
C THR A 96 -11.90 -40.85 10.92
N GLY A 97 -11.07 -41.82 11.32
CA GLY A 97 -9.63 -41.65 11.47
C GLY A 97 -8.83 -41.70 10.17
N GLU A 98 -9.27 -42.50 9.19
CA GLU A 98 -8.52 -42.64 7.91
C GLU A 98 -8.79 -41.52 6.90
N PHE A 99 -9.82 -40.70 7.09
CA PHE A 99 -10.18 -39.66 6.12
C PHE A 99 -9.54 -38.30 6.44
N ARG A 100 -9.19 -38.02 7.70
CA ARG A 100 -8.59 -36.72 8.09
C ARG A 100 -7.15 -36.58 7.62
N TRP A 101 -6.30 -37.58 7.81
CA TRP A 101 -4.94 -37.54 7.27
C TRP A 101 -4.89 -37.63 5.74
N LYS A 102 -5.79 -38.40 5.09
CA LYS A 102 -5.97 -38.40 3.63
C LYS A 102 -6.44 -37.03 3.12
N ARG A 103 -7.30 -36.31 3.86
CA ARG A 103 -7.70 -34.92 3.55
C ARG A 103 -6.59 -33.91 3.80
N ILE A 104 -5.79 -34.08 4.85
CA ILE A 104 -4.63 -33.23 5.12
C ILE A 104 -3.55 -33.46 4.05
N ALA A 105 -3.28 -34.71 3.68
CA ALA A 105 -2.37 -35.08 2.61
C ALA A 105 -2.88 -34.61 1.23
N ALA A 106 -4.19 -34.71 0.97
CA ALA A 106 -4.80 -34.17 -0.23
C ALA A 106 -4.75 -32.62 -0.26
N ALA A 107 -4.98 -31.95 0.87
CA ALA A 107 -4.85 -30.50 0.96
C ALA A 107 -3.40 -30.04 0.77
N LEU A 108 -2.43 -30.78 1.31
CA LEU A 108 -1.00 -30.52 1.09
C LEU A 108 -0.62 -30.76 -0.38
N GLY A 109 -1.13 -31.83 -1.00
CA GLY A 109 -0.95 -32.13 -2.41
C GLY A 109 -1.54 -31.03 -3.30
N VAL A 110 -2.75 -30.56 -3.00
CA VAL A 110 -3.37 -29.42 -3.69
C VAL A 110 -2.56 -28.15 -3.50
N LEU A 111 -2.04 -27.88 -2.29
CA LEU A 111 -1.19 -26.72 -2.04
C LEU A 111 0.12 -26.78 -2.83
N VAL A 112 0.76 -27.96 -2.91
CA VAL A 112 1.98 -28.17 -3.71
C VAL A 112 1.68 -28.03 -5.20
N VAL A 113 0.54 -28.55 -5.68
CA VAL A 113 0.11 -28.38 -7.06
C VAL A 113 -0.24 -26.93 -7.37
N LEU A 114 -0.86 -26.20 -6.44
CA LEU A 114 -1.15 -24.78 -6.59
C LEU A 114 0.11 -23.92 -6.53
N LEU A 115 1.08 -24.27 -5.67
CA LEU A 115 2.39 -23.60 -5.62
C LEU A 115 3.21 -23.91 -6.86
N ALA A 116 3.23 -25.16 -7.32
CA ALA A 116 3.87 -25.56 -8.57
C ALA A 116 3.17 -24.91 -9.76
N ALA A 117 1.83 -24.82 -9.77
CA ALA A 117 1.08 -24.11 -10.78
C ALA A 117 1.30 -22.60 -10.70
N ALA A 118 1.50 -22.01 -9.52
CA ALA A 118 1.85 -20.60 -9.34
C ALA A 118 3.30 -20.31 -9.75
N LEU A 119 4.23 -21.21 -9.46
CA LEU A 119 5.63 -21.15 -9.91
C LEU A 119 5.73 -21.37 -11.42
N LEU A 120 4.97 -22.33 -11.95
CA LEU A 120 4.81 -22.53 -13.38
C LEU A 120 4.11 -21.34 -14.01
N TRP A 121 3.07 -20.77 -13.40
CA TRP A 121 2.37 -19.56 -13.88
C TRP A 121 3.29 -18.34 -13.85
N THR A 122 4.16 -18.18 -12.85
CA THR A 122 5.15 -17.09 -12.83
C THR A 122 6.32 -17.33 -13.78
N ALA A 123 6.65 -18.59 -14.08
CA ALA A 123 7.67 -18.96 -15.07
C ALA A 123 7.12 -19.03 -16.52
N SER A 124 5.81 -19.26 -16.68
CA SER A 124 5.12 -19.46 -17.96
C SER A 124 4.23 -18.30 -18.35
N HIS A 125 3.89 -17.40 -17.42
CA HIS A 125 3.61 -16.02 -17.78
C HIS A 125 4.87 -15.55 -18.48
N PRO A 126 4.80 -15.27 -19.78
CA PRO A 126 5.91 -14.58 -20.40
C PRO A 126 6.12 -13.36 -19.51
N ARG A 127 7.34 -13.17 -18.98
CA ARG A 127 7.79 -11.81 -18.63
C ARG A 127 7.26 -10.98 -19.77
N VAL A 128 6.32 -10.06 -19.52
CA VAL A 128 5.69 -9.28 -20.59
C VAL A 128 6.81 -8.90 -21.52
N ASP A 129 6.86 -9.60 -22.65
CA ASP A 129 8.05 -9.56 -23.49
C ASP A 129 7.92 -8.17 -24.08
N ALA A 130 8.68 -7.21 -23.54
CA ALA A 130 8.82 -5.89 -24.16
C ALA A 130 9.29 -6.04 -25.62
N ARG A 131 9.74 -7.25 -25.99
CA ARG A 131 10.10 -7.71 -27.33
C ARG A 131 8.92 -7.93 -28.28
N SER A 132 7.68 -8.06 -27.82
CA SER A 132 6.49 -8.21 -28.67
C SER A 132 5.54 -7.01 -28.59
N ASN A 133 6.06 -5.82 -28.28
CA ASN A 133 5.31 -4.59 -28.49
C ASN A 133 5.52 -4.09 -29.94
N PRO A 134 4.51 -4.10 -30.83
CA PRO A 134 4.65 -3.59 -32.20
C PRO A 134 5.07 -2.11 -32.28
N SER A 135 5.04 -1.37 -31.15
CA SER A 135 5.52 -0.01 -31.01
C SER A 135 6.98 0.13 -30.53
N ALA A 136 7.83 -0.88 -30.67
CA ALA A 136 9.28 -0.84 -30.34
C ALA A 136 10.10 0.24 -31.11
N PHE A 137 9.43 1.15 -31.81
CA PHE A 137 9.95 2.33 -32.45
C PHE A 137 10.79 3.21 -31.51
N LEU A 138 10.25 3.56 -30.33
CA LEU A 138 10.95 4.44 -29.39
C LEU A 138 12.23 3.79 -28.84
N PRO A 139 12.21 2.56 -28.31
CA PRO A 139 13.44 1.86 -27.93
C PRO A 139 14.46 1.76 -29.06
N ARG A 140 14.04 1.45 -30.30
CA ARG A 140 14.96 1.35 -31.45
C ARG A 140 15.63 2.68 -31.79
N ILE A 141 14.86 3.76 -31.84
CA ILE A 141 15.42 5.10 -32.10
C ILE A 141 16.38 5.49 -31.00
N ILE A 142 15.97 5.30 -29.74
CA ILE A 142 16.77 5.67 -28.58
C ILE A 142 18.08 4.86 -28.54
N GLN A 143 18.02 3.56 -28.81
CA GLN A 143 19.20 2.69 -28.90
C GLN A 143 20.14 3.07 -30.05
N THR A 144 19.62 3.67 -31.13
CA THR A 144 20.44 4.10 -32.29
C THR A 144 21.47 5.16 -31.88
N PHE A 145 21.13 6.04 -30.94
CA PHE A 145 22.03 7.11 -30.50
C PHE A 145 23.09 6.63 -29.50
N GLY A 146 22.85 5.52 -28.79
CA GLY A 146 23.77 4.93 -27.81
C GLY A 146 24.00 5.80 -26.56
N GLY A 147 24.19 5.16 -25.39
CA GLY A 147 24.45 5.87 -24.13
C GLY A 147 23.19 6.31 -23.38
N PRO A 148 23.35 6.88 -22.17
CA PRO A 148 22.25 7.12 -21.24
C PRO A 148 21.30 8.22 -21.74
N VAL A 149 20.00 8.00 -21.51
CA VAL A 149 18.92 8.90 -21.93
C VAL A 149 18.44 9.71 -20.74
N GLN A 150 18.25 11.01 -20.95
CA GLN A 150 17.69 11.91 -19.94
C GLN A 150 16.29 12.35 -20.37
N VAL A 151 15.29 12.08 -19.54
CA VAL A 151 13.92 12.58 -19.75
C VAL A 151 13.78 13.89 -19.00
N ILE A 152 13.45 14.96 -19.72
CA ILE A 152 13.34 16.31 -19.19
C ILE A 152 11.88 16.66 -19.06
N ALA A 153 11.36 16.56 -17.83
CA ALA A 153 10.00 16.97 -17.51
C ALA A 153 9.84 18.49 -17.58
N ALA A 154 8.65 18.92 -17.98
CA ALA A 154 8.30 20.33 -18.10
C ALA A 154 8.21 21.01 -16.73
N ASP A 155 8.27 22.34 -16.74
CA ASP A 155 8.17 23.17 -15.55
C ASP A 155 6.75 23.74 -15.42
N SER A 156 5.92 23.09 -14.60
CA SER A 156 4.54 23.53 -14.39
C SER A 156 4.46 24.89 -13.68
N ALA A 157 5.46 25.25 -12.87
CA ALA A 157 5.49 26.55 -12.21
C ALA A 157 5.73 27.67 -13.23
N TYR A 158 6.61 27.42 -14.20
CA TYR A 158 6.84 28.32 -15.33
C TYR A 158 5.58 28.55 -16.17
N VAL A 159 4.79 27.52 -16.44
CA VAL A 159 3.49 27.66 -17.14
C VAL A 159 2.55 28.61 -16.39
N LEU A 160 2.44 28.43 -15.07
CA LEU A 160 1.58 29.27 -14.23
C LEU A 160 2.10 30.71 -14.17
N ILE A 161 3.41 30.90 -14.02
CA ILE A 161 4.05 32.22 -14.02
C ILE A 161 3.80 32.97 -15.32
N ARG A 162 3.90 32.29 -16.47
CA ARG A 162 3.56 32.88 -17.78
C ARG A 162 2.10 33.28 -17.88
N HIS A 163 1.20 32.42 -17.38
CA HIS A 163 -0.23 32.69 -17.44
C HIS A 163 -0.61 33.91 -16.60
N PHE A 164 -0.05 34.05 -15.39
CA PHE A 164 -0.32 35.20 -14.53
C PHE A 164 0.42 36.48 -14.98
N GLY A 165 1.64 36.34 -15.50
CA GLY A 165 2.48 37.49 -15.86
C GLY A 165 2.23 38.03 -17.27
N ALA A 166 1.56 37.29 -18.16
CA ALA A 166 1.37 37.63 -19.58
C ALA A 166 2.68 37.96 -20.34
N ILE A 167 3.82 37.42 -19.88
CA ILE A 167 5.14 37.72 -20.46
C ILE A 167 5.50 36.68 -21.54
N PRO A 168 5.91 37.11 -22.75
CA PRO A 168 6.60 36.25 -23.69
C PRO A 168 8.00 35.95 -23.15
N LEU A 169 8.21 34.73 -22.66
CA LEU A 169 9.49 34.31 -22.09
C LEU A 169 10.27 33.47 -23.11
N ASP A 170 11.52 33.84 -23.33
CA ASP A 170 12.48 33.10 -24.14
C ASP A 170 13.36 32.17 -23.30
N VAL A 171 14.32 31.50 -23.95
CA VAL A 171 15.23 30.56 -23.27
C VAL A 171 16.19 31.29 -22.32
N GLU A 172 16.59 32.52 -22.66
CA GLU A 172 17.54 33.30 -21.87
C GLU A 172 16.92 33.74 -20.54
N ASP A 173 15.67 34.21 -20.57
CA ASP A 173 14.90 34.57 -19.39
C ASP A 173 14.69 33.37 -18.46
N TYR A 174 14.44 32.20 -19.04
CA TYR A 174 14.29 30.96 -18.29
C TYR A 174 15.61 30.54 -17.63
N GLU A 175 16.72 30.51 -18.38
CA GLU A 175 18.02 30.09 -17.90
C GLU A 175 18.56 31.01 -16.79
N SER A 176 18.39 32.32 -16.95
CA SER A 176 18.79 33.33 -15.98
C SER A 176 17.88 33.39 -14.75
N GLY A 177 16.69 32.78 -14.82
CA GLY A 177 15.67 32.87 -13.78
C GLY A 177 14.99 34.24 -13.71
N ARG A 178 15.24 35.14 -14.68
CA ARG A 178 14.65 36.49 -14.72
C ARG A 178 13.13 36.45 -14.64
N TYR A 179 12.51 35.45 -15.26
CA TYR A 179 11.05 35.28 -15.29
C TYR A 179 10.36 35.30 -13.92
N THR A 180 11.05 34.89 -12.85
CA THR A 180 10.51 34.92 -11.48
C THR A 180 10.42 36.33 -10.89
N ARG A 181 11.17 37.29 -11.44
CA ARG A 181 11.29 38.67 -10.95
C ARG A 181 10.62 39.69 -11.85
N LEU A 182 10.12 39.29 -13.01
CA LEU A 182 9.51 40.20 -13.98
C LEU A 182 8.18 40.79 -13.48
N VAL A 183 7.44 40.04 -12.66
CA VAL A 183 6.24 40.54 -11.98
C VAL A 183 6.59 40.79 -10.53
N LYS A 184 6.37 42.03 -10.08
CA LYS A 184 6.61 42.41 -8.70
C LYS A 184 5.47 41.92 -7.80
N PRO A 185 5.73 41.39 -6.60
CA PRO A 185 4.68 40.91 -5.70
C PRO A 185 3.62 41.97 -5.36
N GLU A 186 3.99 43.25 -5.39
CA GLU A 186 3.11 44.38 -5.12
C GLU A 186 2.04 44.57 -6.20
N GLU A 187 2.34 44.18 -7.45
CA GLU A 187 1.43 44.25 -8.60
C GLU A 187 0.40 43.12 -8.59
N LEU A 188 0.63 42.07 -7.78
CA LEU A 188 -0.26 40.93 -7.65
C LEU A 188 -1.34 41.15 -6.57
N PRO A 189 -2.57 40.67 -6.77
CA PRO A 189 -3.61 40.64 -5.74
C PRO A 189 -3.09 40.02 -4.44
N PRO A 190 -3.41 40.55 -3.24
CA PRO A 190 -2.82 40.09 -1.97
C PRO A 190 -2.92 38.57 -1.75
N ARG A 191 -4.04 37.96 -2.12
CA ARG A 191 -4.28 36.50 -1.98
C ARG A 191 -3.40 35.63 -2.89
N THR A 192 -2.79 36.20 -3.92
CA THR A 192 -1.96 35.48 -4.90
C THR A 192 -0.47 35.60 -4.63
N ARG A 193 -0.05 36.48 -3.71
CA ARG A 193 1.37 36.71 -3.39
C ARG A 193 2.04 35.47 -2.79
N ASP A 194 1.35 34.80 -1.86
CA ASP A 194 1.86 33.56 -1.25
C ASP A 194 1.99 32.44 -2.29
N LEU A 195 1.02 32.33 -3.21
CA LEU A 195 1.08 31.39 -4.32
C LEU A 195 2.24 31.72 -5.26
N TRP A 196 2.45 33.00 -5.60
CA TRP A 196 3.56 33.45 -6.41
C TRP A 196 4.91 33.08 -5.79
N GLN A 197 5.09 33.32 -4.50
CA GLN A 197 6.30 32.93 -3.77
C GLN A 197 6.49 31.40 -3.74
N ALA A 198 5.40 30.64 -3.60
CA ALA A 198 5.44 29.18 -3.65
C ALA A 198 5.87 28.66 -5.03
N LEU A 199 5.40 29.27 -6.13
CA LEU A 199 5.78 28.91 -7.50
C LEU A 199 7.27 29.11 -7.78
N GLN A 200 7.91 30.10 -7.16
CA GLN A 200 9.35 30.35 -7.32
C GLN A 200 10.22 29.34 -6.58
N THR A 201 9.77 28.90 -5.40
CA THR A 201 10.59 28.11 -4.47
C THR A 201 10.38 26.61 -4.62
N ARG A 202 9.15 26.18 -4.94
CA ARG A 202 8.79 24.76 -4.99
C ARG A 202 9.04 24.14 -6.36
N GLN A 203 8.94 22.82 -6.41
CA GLN A 203 9.06 22.03 -7.63
C GLN A 203 7.68 21.47 -7.97
N TYR A 204 7.12 21.92 -9.09
CA TYR A 204 5.82 21.47 -9.56
C TYR A 204 6.01 20.70 -10.87
N LEU A 205 5.73 19.40 -10.81
CA LEU A 205 5.77 18.48 -11.95
C LEU A 205 4.35 18.12 -12.37
N ASN A 206 4.17 17.87 -13.67
CA ASN A 206 2.93 17.32 -14.20
C ASN A 206 2.93 15.79 -14.07
N ILE A 207 1.83 15.20 -13.59
CA ILE A 207 1.67 13.74 -13.52
C ILE A 207 1.76 13.07 -14.90
N ALA A 208 1.40 13.78 -15.98
CA ALA A 208 1.56 13.29 -17.34
C ALA A 208 3.03 13.02 -17.69
N ASP A 209 3.94 13.93 -17.31
CA ASP A 209 5.37 13.79 -17.56
C ASP A 209 5.95 12.61 -16.76
N VAL A 210 5.51 12.45 -15.50
CA VAL A 210 5.89 11.32 -14.65
C VAL A 210 5.44 9.99 -15.27
N ASN A 211 4.21 9.93 -15.78
CA ASN A 211 3.69 8.73 -16.45
C ASN A 211 4.45 8.40 -17.75
N ILE A 212 4.84 9.42 -18.53
CA ILE A 212 5.67 9.22 -19.73
C ILE A 212 7.05 8.70 -19.33
N ALA A 213 7.69 9.33 -18.34
CA ALA A 213 8.99 8.89 -17.84
C ALA A 213 8.96 7.46 -17.31
N TYR A 214 7.92 7.09 -16.56
CA TYR A 214 7.72 5.74 -16.05
C TYR A 214 7.58 4.71 -17.19
N ARG A 215 6.79 5.03 -18.22
CA ARG A 215 6.64 4.15 -19.40
C ARG A 215 7.96 3.99 -20.16
N LEU A 216 8.69 5.08 -20.38
CA LEU A 216 10.02 5.03 -21.00
C LEU A 216 11.01 4.20 -20.17
N ALA A 217 10.95 4.30 -18.85
CA ALA A 217 11.79 3.48 -17.96
C ALA A 217 11.50 1.98 -18.08
N ALA A 218 10.22 1.60 -18.23
CA ALA A 218 9.85 0.22 -18.48
C ALA A 218 10.32 -0.27 -19.87
N GLU A 219 10.23 0.59 -20.89
CA GLU A 219 10.62 0.26 -22.27
C GLU A 219 12.14 0.20 -22.50
N LEU A 220 12.92 0.97 -21.73
CA LEU A 220 14.38 1.07 -21.87
C LEU A 220 15.16 0.18 -20.90
N TYR A 221 14.49 -0.72 -20.17
CA TYR A 221 15.16 -1.70 -19.30
C TYR A 221 16.20 -2.53 -20.10
N PRO A 222 17.42 -2.78 -19.56
CA PRO A 222 17.87 -2.57 -18.18
C PRO A 222 18.42 -1.18 -17.85
N ASP A 223 18.51 -0.27 -18.81
CA ASP A 223 19.13 1.06 -18.65
C ASP A 223 18.05 2.17 -18.64
N PRO A 224 17.28 2.31 -17.55
CA PRO A 224 16.20 3.29 -17.49
C PRO A 224 16.72 4.72 -17.62
N PRO A 225 15.94 5.63 -18.22
CA PRO A 225 16.34 7.00 -18.40
C PRO A 225 16.37 7.76 -17.07
N LEU A 226 17.23 8.76 -16.98
CA LEU A 226 17.30 9.67 -15.84
C LEU A 226 16.23 10.77 -15.99
N LEU A 227 15.26 10.83 -15.07
CA LEU A 227 14.28 11.91 -15.01
C LEU A 227 14.91 13.17 -14.40
N ARG A 228 14.85 14.28 -15.13
CA ARG A 228 15.29 15.61 -14.68
C ARG A 228 14.20 16.64 -14.93
N MET A 229 14.18 17.69 -14.12
CA MET A 229 13.25 18.81 -14.32
C MET A 229 13.93 19.91 -15.14
N ALA A 230 13.18 20.52 -16.06
CA ALA A 230 13.68 21.59 -16.93
C ALA A 230 14.42 22.69 -16.15
N LYS A 231 13.92 23.09 -14.98
CA LYS A 231 14.51 24.23 -14.22
C LYS A 231 15.93 23.98 -13.68
N HIS A 232 16.33 22.71 -13.59
CA HIS A 232 17.66 22.31 -13.11
C HIS A 232 18.69 22.15 -14.23
N LEU A 233 18.30 22.44 -15.47
CA LEU A 233 19.18 22.39 -16.63
C LEU A 233 19.66 23.79 -17.00
N ARG A 234 20.73 23.81 -17.78
CA ARG A 234 21.31 24.98 -18.42
C ARG A 234 21.53 24.66 -19.90
N ALA A 235 21.63 25.68 -20.75
CA ALA A 235 21.85 25.48 -22.19
C ALA A 235 23.13 24.66 -22.46
N ARG A 236 24.17 24.84 -21.64
CA ARG A 236 25.42 24.07 -21.71
C ARG A 236 25.25 22.57 -21.47
N ASP A 237 24.20 22.15 -20.75
CA ASP A 237 23.96 20.75 -20.42
C ASP A 237 23.52 19.95 -21.64
N PHE A 238 23.13 20.61 -22.74
CA PHE A 238 22.69 20.02 -23.99
C PHE A 238 23.81 19.84 -25.03
N ARG A 239 25.07 20.13 -24.67
CA ARG A 239 26.21 19.99 -25.59
C ARG A 239 26.48 18.55 -26.02
N ALA A 240 26.20 17.58 -25.16
CA ALA A 240 26.45 16.17 -25.43
C ALA A 240 25.54 15.27 -24.58
N GLY A 241 24.83 14.34 -25.22
CA GLY A 241 23.96 13.37 -24.56
C GLY A 241 22.66 13.13 -25.32
N ASN A 242 21.85 12.21 -24.82
CA ASN A 242 20.54 11.89 -25.38
C ASN A 242 19.45 12.45 -24.48
N TYR A 243 18.52 13.22 -25.07
CA TYR A 243 17.49 13.91 -24.33
C TYR A 243 16.11 13.65 -24.92
N VAL A 244 15.14 13.39 -24.05
CA VAL A 244 13.72 13.42 -24.38
C VAL A 244 13.13 14.61 -23.65
N ILE A 245 12.84 15.68 -24.39
CA ILE A 245 12.28 16.93 -23.83
C ILE A 245 10.76 16.83 -23.87
N LEU A 246 10.12 16.83 -22.70
CA LEU A 246 8.66 16.78 -22.57
C LEU A 246 8.07 18.19 -22.49
N GLY A 247 6.90 18.37 -23.11
CA GLY A 247 6.20 19.65 -23.16
C GLY A 247 6.50 20.46 -24.43
N SER A 248 5.96 21.67 -24.48
CA SER A 248 6.16 22.62 -25.58
C SER A 248 7.02 23.79 -25.11
N GLY A 249 7.36 24.75 -26.00
CA GLY A 249 8.07 25.97 -25.61
C GLY A 249 7.36 26.81 -24.52
N SER A 250 6.06 26.57 -24.26
CA SER A 250 5.34 27.25 -23.17
C SER A 250 5.56 26.63 -21.79
N SER A 251 5.94 25.35 -21.72
CA SER A 251 6.17 24.61 -20.48
C SER A 251 7.61 24.13 -20.29
N ASN A 252 8.37 24.01 -21.38
CA ASN A 252 9.76 23.58 -21.41
C ASN A 252 10.54 24.37 -22.47
N PRO A 253 11.15 25.51 -22.09
CA PRO A 253 11.83 26.40 -23.03
C PRO A 253 12.99 25.75 -23.78
N TRP A 254 13.60 24.68 -23.24
CA TRP A 254 14.71 23.97 -23.90
C TRP A 254 14.33 23.40 -25.26
N HIS A 255 13.05 23.13 -25.51
CA HIS A 255 12.54 22.78 -26.84
C HIS A 255 12.92 23.84 -27.90
N LEU A 256 12.96 25.12 -27.54
CA LEU A 256 13.23 26.21 -28.48
C LEU A 256 14.67 26.18 -29.02
N LEU A 257 15.63 25.61 -28.29
CA LEU A 257 17.02 25.45 -28.76
C LEU A 257 17.12 24.55 -30.00
N PHE A 258 16.17 23.63 -30.16
CA PHE A 258 16.18 22.62 -31.22
C PHE A 258 15.06 22.83 -32.24
N ARG A 259 14.17 23.81 -32.04
CA ARG A 259 12.97 24.02 -32.87
C ARG A 259 13.29 24.06 -34.37
N ASP A 260 14.40 24.68 -34.74
CA ASP A 260 14.80 24.83 -36.15
C ASP A 260 15.43 23.59 -36.77
N GLN A 261 15.82 22.62 -35.93
CA GLN A 261 16.38 21.34 -36.34
C GLN A 261 15.30 20.24 -36.45
N LEU A 262 14.08 20.52 -35.97
CA LEU A 262 12.98 19.55 -35.94
C LEU A 262 12.06 19.70 -37.16
N ASN A 263 11.61 18.56 -37.69
CA ASN A 263 10.57 18.53 -38.73
C ASN A 263 9.19 18.88 -38.17
N PHE A 264 8.91 18.56 -36.91
CA PHE A 264 7.62 18.84 -36.28
C PHE A 264 7.80 19.86 -35.15
N TYR A 265 6.92 20.86 -35.09
CA TYR A 265 6.95 21.86 -34.02
C TYR A 265 5.54 22.31 -33.62
N TYR A 266 5.43 22.77 -32.37
CA TYR A 266 4.20 23.36 -31.85
C TYR A 266 4.00 24.80 -32.34
N GLU A 267 2.82 25.07 -32.88
CA GLU A 267 2.33 26.41 -33.16
C GLU A 267 1.32 26.77 -32.07
N CYS A 268 1.73 27.67 -31.17
CA CYS A 268 0.90 28.18 -30.09
C CYS A 268 0.61 29.66 -30.37
N GLU A 269 -0.58 29.94 -30.90
CA GLU A 269 -1.11 31.31 -30.97
C GLU A 269 -1.99 31.60 -29.74
N PRO A 270 -1.98 32.82 -29.20
CA PRO A 270 -2.92 33.21 -28.16
C PRO A 270 -4.36 32.97 -28.61
N ALA A 271 -5.18 32.31 -27.78
CA ALA A 271 -6.59 31.99 -28.03
C ALA A 271 -6.89 30.98 -29.16
N ARG A 272 -5.90 30.26 -29.71
CA ARG A 272 -6.13 29.14 -30.65
C ARG A 272 -5.73 27.79 -30.05
N PRO A 273 -6.36 26.69 -30.50
CA PRO A 273 -5.90 25.35 -30.14
C PRO A 273 -4.45 25.13 -30.61
N VAL A 274 -3.71 24.34 -29.85
CA VAL A 274 -2.32 24.01 -30.17
C VAL A 274 -2.28 23.09 -31.39
N HIS A 275 -1.54 23.50 -32.42
CA HIS A 275 -1.34 22.70 -33.63
C HIS A 275 0.10 22.19 -33.71
N ILE A 276 0.26 20.99 -34.26
CA ILE A 276 1.57 20.46 -34.64
C ILE A 276 1.75 20.70 -36.14
N ARG A 277 2.77 21.46 -36.52
CA ARG A 277 3.13 21.72 -37.91
C ARG A 277 4.27 20.81 -38.34
N ASN A 278 4.15 20.24 -39.52
CA ASN A 278 5.28 19.60 -40.21
C ASN A 278 5.95 20.66 -41.11
N ARG A 279 7.23 20.95 -40.87
CA ARG A 279 8.05 21.88 -41.65
C ARG A 279 8.29 21.37 -43.07
N ASN A 280 8.39 20.05 -43.24
CA ASN A 280 8.66 19.39 -44.52
C ASN A 280 7.62 18.27 -44.75
N PRO A 281 6.35 18.61 -45.05
CA PRO A 281 5.35 17.60 -45.36
C PRO A 281 5.74 16.85 -46.63
N ARG A 282 5.86 15.52 -46.52
CA ARG A 282 6.00 14.65 -47.69
C ARG A 282 4.60 14.37 -48.25
N PRO A 283 4.43 14.38 -49.58
CA PRO A 283 3.16 14.10 -50.24
C PRO A 283 2.65 12.68 -49.98
#